data_AF-A0A8J7C373-F1
#
_entry.id   AF-A0A8J7C373-F1
#
_cell.length_a   1.000
_cell.length_b   1.000
_cell.length_c   1.000
_cell.angle_alpha   90.00
_cell.angle_beta   90.00
_cell.angle_gamma   90.00
#
_symmetry.space_group_name_H-M   'P 1'
#
loop_
_entity.id
_entity.type
_entity.pdbx_description
1 polymer ?
#
loop_
_entity_poly.entity_id
_entity_poly.type
_entity_poly.pdbx_seq_one_letter_code
_entity_poly.pdbx_strand_id
1 'polypeptide(L)'
;MRSRRFGIVFGVLLFLGGTSILGHDLYLGAKAALARVRIRQAFGLHLADGRSHPPWPWADMAPVARLDFPGRGIRRYVLTGGTGESLAFDVGHIHGTSFPNRPGNCVVTGHRDGRFAFLERLTPGDLVVVRTFGSTREYRVDSGTVVSAGDTTVLANDGDRLTLVTCWPFDGLTRSTLRYVVSCRPTDGVRYAREKDRRSTAGLLPGAAGYGG
;
A
#
# COMPACT_ATOMS: atom_id res chain seq x y z
N MET A 1 41.98 42.63 8.19
CA MET A 1 40.53 42.83 7.88
C MET A 1 39.94 41.82 6.89
N ARG A 2 40.70 41.25 5.94
CA ARG A 2 40.20 40.34 4.89
C ARG A 2 39.70 38.97 5.41
N SER A 3 40.30 38.43 6.47
CA SER A 3 39.94 37.15 7.10
C SER A 3 38.59 37.17 7.84
N ARG A 4 38.24 38.28 8.48
CA ARG A 4 36.96 38.43 9.22
C ARG A 4 35.74 38.45 8.27
N ARG A 5 35.88 39.11 7.11
CA ARG A 5 34.83 39.12 6.08
C ARG A 5 34.64 37.75 5.45
N PHE A 6 35.73 37.00 5.25
CA PHE A 6 35.68 35.63 4.75
C PHE A 6 34.95 34.69 5.73
N GLY A 7 35.24 34.77 7.03
CA GLY A 7 34.57 33.97 8.05
C GLY A 7 33.06 34.23 8.15
N ILE A 8 32.63 35.51 8.04
CA ILE A 8 31.20 35.86 8.05
C ILE A 8 30.49 35.31 6.81
N VAL A 9 31.06 35.51 5.62
CA VAL A 9 30.46 35.00 4.37
C VAL A 9 30.36 33.47 4.39
N PHE A 10 31.41 32.79 4.85
CA PHE A 10 31.41 31.33 4.98
C PHE A 10 30.35 30.85 5.99
N GLY A 11 30.22 31.51 7.14
CA GLY A 11 29.18 31.21 8.14
C GLY A 11 27.76 31.40 7.60
N VAL A 12 27.52 32.48 6.84
CA VAL A 12 26.21 32.72 6.19
C VAL A 12 25.91 31.63 5.16
N LEU A 13 26.89 31.24 4.33
CA LEU A 13 26.70 30.17 3.35
C LEU A 13 26.37 28.82 4.00
N LEU A 14 27.04 28.47 5.10
CA LEU A 14 26.72 27.26 5.86
C LEU A 14 25.33 27.31 6.48
N PHE A 15 24.93 28.45 7.03
CA PHE A 15 23.59 28.62 7.60
C PHE A 15 22.51 28.48 6.53
N LEU A 16 22.67 29.15 5.38
CA LEU A 16 21.73 29.04 4.26
C LEU A 16 21.66 27.61 3.72
N GLY A 17 22.81 26.95 3.54
CA GLY A 17 22.87 25.54 3.16
C GLY A 17 22.14 24.63 4.15
N GLY A 18 22.39 24.81 5.45
CA GLY A 18 21.72 24.05 6.51
C GLY A 18 20.20 24.25 6.53
N THR A 19 19.73 25.50 6.44
CA THR A 19 18.28 25.80 6.39
C THR A 19 17.61 25.22 5.15
N SER A 20 18.29 25.20 4.01
CA SER A 20 17.78 24.59 2.77
C SER A 20 17.58 23.08 2.91
N ILE A 21 18.58 22.37 3.46
CA ILE A 21 18.50 20.92 3.69
C ILE A 21 17.36 20.59 4.65
N LEU A 22 17.26 21.30 5.78
CA LEU A 22 16.18 21.10 6.76
C LEU A 22 14.80 21.40 6.17
N GLY A 23 14.69 22.48 5.38
CA GLY A 23 13.44 22.83 4.70
C GLY A 23 13.02 21.76 3.69
N HIS A 24 13.96 21.18 2.97
CA HIS A 24 13.72 20.10 2.02
C HIS A 24 13.18 18.82 2.71
N ASP A 25 13.82 18.40 3.81
CA ASP A 25 13.39 17.21 4.54
C ASP A 25 12.01 17.39 5.17
N LEU A 26 11.74 18.58 5.71
CA LEU A 26 10.41 18.95 6.22
C LEU A 26 9.35 18.89 5.11
N TYR A 27 9.68 19.43 3.94
CA TYR A 27 8.79 19.41 2.77
C TYR A 27 8.47 17.98 2.32
N LEU A 28 9.47 17.10 2.20
CA LEU A 28 9.26 15.70 1.85
C LEU A 28 8.39 14.97 2.88
N GLY A 29 8.67 15.18 4.18
CA GLY A 29 7.89 14.61 5.26
C GLY A 29 6.42 15.06 5.23
N ALA A 30 6.19 16.36 5.03
CA ALA A 30 4.85 16.93 4.90
C ALA A 30 4.09 16.33 3.70
N LYS A 31 4.74 16.23 2.54
CA LYS A 31 4.16 15.62 1.34
C LYS A 31 3.79 14.15 1.56
N ALA A 32 4.67 13.38 2.21
CA ALA A 32 4.41 11.98 2.54
C ALA A 32 3.27 11.80 3.56
N ALA A 33 3.13 12.72 4.52
CA ALA A 33 2.00 12.74 5.44
C ALA A 33 0.68 13.02 4.70
N LEU A 34 0.66 14.02 3.82
CA LEU A 34 -0.51 14.37 3.02
C LEU A 34 -0.93 13.21 2.09
N ALA A 35 0.03 12.57 1.42
CA ALA A 35 -0.25 11.43 0.54
C ALA A 35 -0.94 10.28 1.29
N ARG A 36 -0.50 9.95 2.51
CA ARG A 36 -1.13 8.91 3.36
C ARG A 36 -2.59 9.26 3.71
N VAL A 37 -2.88 10.53 3.99
CA VAL A 37 -4.25 10.99 4.27
C VAL A 37 -5.12 10.86 3.02
N ARG A 38 -4.60 11.30 1.87
CA ARG A 38 -5.32 11.24 0.59
C ARG A 38 -5.62 9.82 0.13
N ILE A 39 -4.67 8.89 0.28
CA ILE A 39 -4.89 7.46 -0.01
C ILE A 39 -5.98 6.87 0.90
N ARG A 40 -5.96 7.21 2.20
CA ARG A 40 -7.01 6.76 3.12
C ARG A 40 -8.39 7.30 2.73
N GLN A 41 -8.47 8.57 2.34
CA GLN A 41 -9.73 9.19 1.89
C GLN A 41 -10.23 8.55 0.60
N ALA A 42 -9.36 8.38 -0.39
CA ALA A 42 -9.67 7.70 -1.65
C ALA A 42 -10.17 6.26 -1.42
N PHE A 43 -9.54 5.52 -0.49
CA PHE A 43 -10.03 4.19 -0.12
C PHE A 43 -11.41 4.25 0.56
N GLY A 44 -11.66 5.26 1.39
CA GLY A 44 -12.98 5.49 1.98
C GLY A 44 -14.07 5.69 0.94
N LEU A 45 -13.79 6.48 -0.11
CA LEU A 45 -14.68 6.67 -1.26
C LEU A 45 -14.88 5.35 -2.03
N HIS A 46 -13.80 4.62 -2.30
CA HIS A 46 -13.86 3.30 -2.93
C HIS A 46 -14.75 2.31 -2.15
N LEU A 47 -14.67 2.31 -0.81
CA LEU A 47 -15.55 1.50 0.02
C LEU A 47 -17.02 1.93 0.01
N ALA A 48 -17.32 3.19 -0.36
CA ALA A 48 -18.68 3.71 -0.40
C ALA A 48 -19.39 3.37 -1.71
N ASP A 49 -18.72 3.51 -2.86
CA ASP A 49 -19.34 3.37 -4.18
C ASP A 49 -18.76 2.27 -5.07
N GLY A 50 -17.64 1.65 -4.67
CA GLY A 50 -16.95 0.61 -5.42
C GLY A 50 -16.18 1.11 -6.65
N ARG A 51 -16.15 2.42 -6.90
CA ARG A 51 -15.46 3.02 -8.04
C ARG A 51 -13.97 3.23 -7.73
N SER A 52 -13.17 3.39 -8.77
CA SER A 52 -11.77 3.76 -8.62
C SER A 52 -11.65 5.25 -8.30
N HIS A 53 -10.93 5.59 -7.24
CA HIS A 53 -10.69 6.97 -6.83
C HIS A 53 -9.18 7.22 -6.71
N PRO A 54 -8.56 7.97 -7.64
CA PRO A 54 -7.16 8.34 -7.48
C PRO A 54 -6.99 9.30 -6.28
N PRO A 55 -5.91 9.18 -5.48
CA PRO A 55 -5.72 10.01 -4.29
C PRO A 55 -5.45 11.50 -4.61
N TRP A 56 -5.03 11.82 -5.84
CA TRP A 56 -4.90 13.16 -6.40
C TRP A 56 -5.11 13.12 -7.91
N PRO A 57 -5.43 14.25 -8.59
CA PRO A 57 -5.92 14.25 -9.98
C PRO A 57 -5.00 13.61 -11.02
N TRP A 58 -3.69 13.62 -10.77
CA TRP A 58 -2.67 13.08 -11.67
C TRP A 58 -2.06 11.77 -11.17
N ALA A 59 -2.71 11.06 -10.23
CA ALA A 59 -2.23 9.77 -9.78
C ALA A 59 -2.66 8.67 -10.78
N ASP A 60 -1.72 7.87 -11.25
CA ASP A 60 -2.00 6.72 -12.13
C ASP A 60 -2.38 5.45 -11.35
N MET A 61 -2.79 5.63 -10.09
CA MET A 61 -3.06 4.55 -9.16
C MET A 61 -4.22 4.89 -8.22
N ALA A 62 -4.93 3.87 -7.75
CA ALA A 62 -5.99 4.01 -6.76
C ALA A 62 -5.95 2.88 -5.72
N PRO A 63 -6.36 3.12 -4.46
CA PRO A 63 -6.46 2.07 -3.46
C PRO A 63 -7.68 1.16 -3.73
N VAL A 64 -7.43 -0.13 -3.92
CA VAL A 64 -8.45 -1.16 -4.23
C VAL A 64 -8.71 -2.12 -3.08
N ALA A 65 -7.75 -2.25 -2.16
CA ALA A 65 -7.91 -3.07 -0.97
C ALA A 65 -7.13 -2.49 0.21
N ARG A 66 -7.42 -3.01 1.39
CA ARG A 66 -6.60 -2.80 2.59
C ARG A 66 -6.24 -4.14 3.20
N LEU A 67 -4.96 -4.33 3.50
CA LEU A 67 -4.44 -5.43 4.29
C LEU A 67 -4.32 -4.97 5.74
N ASP A 68 -4.99 -5.68 6.64
CA ASP A 68 -4.83 -5.51 8.08
C ASP A 68 -4.10 -6.74 8.65
N PHE A 69 -3.09 -6.51 9.47
CA PHE A 69 -2.32 -7.54 10.18
C PHE A 69 -2.55 -7.34 11.69
N PRO A 70 -3.66 -7.87 12.25
CA PRO A 70 -4.13 -7.49 13.59
C PRO A 70 -3.12 -7.79 14.69
N GLY A 71 -2.43 -8.93 14.62
CA GLY A 71 -1.41 -9.34 15.60
C GLY A 71 -0.21 -8.38 15.72
N ARG A 72 -0.05 -7.43 14.78
CA ARG A 72 1.02 -6.44 14.78
C ARG A 72 0.52 -4.99 14.77
N GLY A 73 -0.79 -4.76 14.69
CA GLY A 73 -1.36 -3.42 14.53
C GLY A 73 -0.97 -2.72 13.21
N ILE A 74 -0.56 -3.50 12.20
CA ILE A 74 -0.07 -2.97 10.91
C ILE A 74 -1.21 -2.94 9.89
N ARG A 75 -1.29 -1.86 9.10
CA ARG A 75 -2.23 -1.71 7.99
C ARG A 75 -1.51 -1.23 6.74
N ARG A 76 -1.90 -1.75 5.58
CA ARG A 76 -1.38 -1.34 4.26
C ARG A 76 -2.52 -1.17 3.28
N TYR A 77 -2.48 -0.11 2.48
CA TYR A 77 -3.39 0.07 1.36
C TYR A 77 -2.77 -0.57 0.12
N VAL A 78 -3.56 -1.41 -0.55
CA VAL A 78 -3.18 -2.03 -1.82
C VAL A 78 -3.61 -1.10 -2.93
N LEU A 79 -2.64 -0.54 -3.62
CA LEU A 79 -2.82 0.33 -4.77
C LEU A 79 -2.85 -0.51 -6.05
N THR A 80 -3.55 -0.02 -7.08
CA THR A 80 -3.53 -0.64 -8.41
C THR A 80 -2.12 -0.59 -8.99
N GLY A 81 -1.65 -1.74 -9.47
CA GLY A 81 -0.33 -1.88 -10.05
C GLY A 81 0.77 -2.10 -9.02
N GLY A 82 1.84 -2.77 -9.45
CA GLY A 82 3.08 -3.00 -8.70
C GLY A 82 4.23 -2.16 -9.26
N THR A 83 3.94 -0.92 -9.64
CA THR A 83 4.86 0.01 -10.31
C THR A 83 5.64 0.86 -9.31
N GLY A 84 6.72 1.52 -9.75
CA GLY A 84 7.49 2.42 -8.89
C GLY A 84 6.64 3.53 -8.24
N GLU A 85 5.62 4.02 -8.93
CA GLU A 85 4.71 5.04 -8.39
C GLU A 85 3.84 4.49 -7.26
N SER A 86 3.18 3.34 -7.45
CA SER A 86 2.39 2.69 -6.39
C SER A 86 3.24 2.33 -5.16
N LEU A 87 4.42 1.76 -5.40
CA LEU A 87 5.33 1.31 -4.34
C LEU A 87 6.01 2.46 -3.60
N ALA A 88 6.09 3.66 -4.20
CA ALA A 88 6.55 4.85 -3.51
C ALA A 88 5.63 5.27 -2.36
N PHE A 89 4.34 4.93 -2.41
CA PHE A 89 3.37 5.35 -1.41
C PHE A 89 2.86 4.23 -0.51
N ASP A 90 2.53 3.04 -1.05
CA ASP A 90 2.13 1.89 -0.25
C ASP A 90 2.47 0.56 -0.96
N VAL A 91 1.62 -0.47 -0.87
CA VAL A 91 1.86 -1.77 -1.50
C VAL A 91 1.02 -1.88 -2.77
N GLY A 92 1.49 -2.65 -3.74
CA GLY A 92 0.89 -2.71 -5.07
C GLY A 92 0.29 -4.07 -5.40
N HIS A 93 -0.88 -4.12 -6.02
CA HIS A 93 -1.44 -5.34 -6.60
C HIS A 93 -0.78 -5.62 -7.96
N ILE A 94 -0.29 -6.84 -8.16
CA ILE A 94 0.32 -7.22 -9.44
C ILE A 94 -0.78 -7.49 -10.47
N HIS A 95 -0.76 -6.73 -11.57
CA HIS A 95 -1.65 -6.93 -12.72
C HIS A 95 -1.55 -8.35 -13.29
N GLY A 96 -2.69 -8.91 -13.72
CA GLY A 96 -2.78 -10.28 -14.23
C GLY A 96 -2.95 -11.34 -13.16
N THR A 97 -2.87 -10.97 -11.87
CA THR A 97 -3.18 -11.87 -10.75
C THR A 97 -4.61 -11.64 -10.26
N SER A 98 -5.15 -12.58 -9.47
CA SER A 98 -6.53 -12.49 -8.99
C SER A 98 -6.75 -11.21 -8.20
N PHE A 99 -7.91 -10.58 -8.40
CA PHE A 99 -8.26 -9.37 -7.68
C PHE A 99 -8.47 -9.67 -6.19
N PRO A 100 -8.15 -8.74 -5.26
CA PRO A 100 -8.35 -8.98 -3.83
C PRO A 100 -9.76 -9.49 -3.49
N ASN A 101 -9.84 -10.51 -2.64
CA ASN A 101 -11.07 -11.24 -2.26
C ASN A 101 -11.78 -12.01 -3.38
N ARG A 102 -11.22 -12.11 -4.59
CA ARG A 102 -11.70 -13.05 -5.62
C ARG A 102 -11.00 -14.42 -5.50
N PRO A 103 -11.62 -15.50 -6.00
CA PRO A 103 -10.96 -16.80 -6.09
C PRO A 103 -9.67 -16.72 -6.91
N GLY A 104 -8.64 -17.45 -6.48
CA GLY A 104 -7.34 -17.51 -7.16
C GLY A 104 -6.21 -16.87 -6.37
N ASN A 105 -5.04 -16.72 -7.00
CA ASN A 105 -3.85 -16.15 -6.38
C ASN A 105 -3.84 -14.63 -6.54
N CYS A 106 -4.11 -13.90 -5.46
CA CYS A 106 -3.96 -12.45 -5.39
C CYS A 106 -2.53 -12.12 -4.96
N VAL A 107 -1.74 -11.48 -5.83
CA VAL A 107 -0.34 -11.16 -5.52
C VAL A 107 -0.19 -9.67 -5.22
N VAL A 108 0.40 -9.37 -4.05
CA VAL A 108 0.71 -8.02 -3.60
C VAL A 108 2.21 -7.88 -3.41
N THR A 109 2.78 -6.79 -3.91
CA THR A 109 4.21 -6.50 -3.83
C THR A 109 4.49 -5.23 -3.04
N GLY A 110 5.66 -5.15 -2.40
CA GLY A 110 6.05 -4.03 -1.55
C GLY A 110 7.56 -3.98 -1.32
N HIS A 111 8.07 -2.80 -0.99
CA HIS A 111 9.49 -2.60 -0.67
C HIS A 111 9.91 -3.26 0.66
N ARG A 112 11.07 -3.93 0.66
CA ARG A 112 11.62 -4.71 1.78
C ARG A 112 12.12 -3.87 2.95
N ASP A 113 12.45 -2.63 2.68
CA ASP A 113 13.03 -1.63 3.58
C ASP A 113 11.99 -0.60 4.05
N GLY A 114 10.75 -0.73 3.56
CA GLY A 114 9.66 0.18 3.89
C GLY A 114 8.38 -0.58 4.23
N ARG A 115 7.42 -0.58 3.30
CA ARG A 115 6.06 -1.04 3.56
C ARG A 115 5.99 -2.51 3.94
N PHE A 116 6.87 -3.37 3.41
CA PHE A 116 6.93 -4.81 3.66
C PHE A 116 8.14 -5.28 4.49
N ALA A 117 8.88 -4.37 5.13
CA ALA A 117 9.96 -4.75 6.05
C ALA A 117 9.51 -5.65 7.22
N PHE A 118 8.22 -5.62 7.57
CA PHE A 118 7.70 -6.48 8.64
C PHE A 118 7.43 -7.92 8.20
N LEU A 119 7.49 -8.24 6.89
CA LEU A 119 7.25 -9.60 6.40
C LEU A 119 8.25 -10.62 6.96
N GLU A 120 9.48 -10.19 7.23
CA GLU A 120 10.52 -11.00 7.90
C GLU A 120 10.04 -11.58 9.23
N ARG A 121 9.17 -10.85 9.93
CA ARG A 121 8.69 -11.23 11.25
C ARG A 121 7.38 -12.01 11.21
N LEU A 122 6.77 -12.22 10.03
CA LEU A 122 5.55 -13.03 9.93
C LEU A 122 5.86 -14.51 10.16
N THR A 123 4.96 -15.19 10.86
CA THR A 123 5.06 -16.61 11.18
C THR A 123 3.82 -17.36 10.69
N PRO A 124 3.93 -18.64 10.31
CA PRO A 124 2.77 -19.46 9.99
C PRO A 124 1.67 -19.36 11.04
N GLY A 125 0.43 -19.22 10.59
CA GLY A 125 -0.75 -18.99 11.43
C GLY A 125 -1.11 -17.52 11.66
N ASP A 126 -0.23 -16.56 11.35
CA ASP A 126 -0.54 -15.13 11.47
C ASP A 126 -1.76 -14.73 10.62
N LEU A 127 -2.66 -13.92 11.19
CA LEU A 127 -3.88 -13.47 10.52
C LEU A 127 -3.60 -12.26 9.62
N VAL A 128 -4.09 -12.36 8.38
CA VAL A 128 -4.13 -11.26 7.40
C VAL A 128 -5.58 -11.06 6.97
N VAL A 129 -6.12 -9.86 7.18
CA VAL A 129 -7.49 -9.52 6.81
C VAL A 129 -7.45 -8.60 5.60
N VAL A 130 -8.14 -9.00 4.53
CA VAL A 130 -8.22 -8.24 3.28
C VAL A 130 -9.60 -7.63 3.15
N ARG A 131 -9.65 -6.30 3.09
CA ARG A 131 -10.89 -5.54 2.94
C ARG A 131 -10.96 -4.86 1.58
N THR A 132 -12.07 -5.02 0.88
CA THR A 132 -12.40 -4.35 -0.39
C THR A 132 -13.82 -3.79 -0.34
N PHE A 133 -14.27 -3.13 -1.42
CA PHE A 133 -15.67 -2.76 -1.55
C PHE A 133 -16.59 -3.98 -1.43
N GLY A 134 -17.53 -3.93 -0.48
CA GLY A 134 -18.55 -4.95 -0.31
C GLY A 134 -18.06 -6.32 0.17
N SER A 135 -16.76 -6.50 0.50
CA SER A 135 -16.28 -7.78 1.00
C SER A 135 -15.08 -7.67 1.93
N THR A 136 -14.98 -8.62 2.86
CA THR A 136 -13.82 -8.84 3.73
C THR A 136 -13.50 -10.32 3.74
N ARG A 137 -12.22 -10.66 3.66
CA ARG A 137 -11.74 -12.05 3.69
C ARG A 137 -10.55 -12.20 4.63
N GLU A 138 -10.51 -13.31 5.33
CA GLU A 138 -9.44 -13.66 6.27
C GLU A 138 -8.53 -14.73 5.67
N TYR A 139 -7.23 -14.49 5.78
CA TYR A 139 -6.18 -15.39 5.38
C TYR A 139 -5.27 -15.67 6.58
N ARG A 140 -4.64 -16.84 6.59
CA ARG A 140 -3.55 -17.16 7.50
C ARG A 140 -2.27 -17.36 6.73
N VAL A 141 -1.19 -16.80 7.24
CA VAL A 141 0.17 -17.09 6.74
C VAL A 141 0.38 -18.59 6.80
N ASP A 142 0.81 -19.16 5.69
CA ASP A 142 1.07 -20.59 5.54
C ASP A 142 2.57 -20.85 5.56
N SER A 143 3.32 -20.15 4.71
CA SER A 143 4.77 -20.31 4.58
C SER A 143 5.46 -19.03 4.08
N GLY A 144 6.77 -18.96 4.28
CA GLY A 144 7.65 -17.93 3.72
C GLY A 144 8.83 -18.60 3.04
N THR A 145 9.12 -18.23 1.79
CA THR A 145 10.18 -18.82 0.97
C THR A 145 10.98 -17.77 0.20
N VAL A 146 12.21 -18.10 -0.16
CA VAL A 146 13.07 -17.27 -1.01
C VAL A 146 13.12 -17.88 -2.40
N VAL A 147 12.82 -17.07 -3.41
CA VAL A 147 12.79 -17.49 -4.83
C VAL A 147 13.60 -16.53 -5.70
N SER A 148 13.90 -16.95 -6.92
CA SER A 148 14.48 -16.08 -7.94
C SER A 148 13.48 -15.00 -8.37
N ALA A 149 13.96 -13.78 -8.66
CA ALA A 149 13.13 -12.69 -9.17
C ALA A 149 12.55 -12.97 -10.56
N GLY A 150 13.14 -13.92 -11.31
CA GLY A 150 12.63 -14.39 -12.59
C GLY A 150 11.62 -15.54 -12.48
N ASP A 151 11.34 -16.02 -11.26
CA ASP A 151 10.41 -17.12 -11.04
C ASP A 151 8.96 -16.62 -11.13
N THR A 152 8.30 -16.92 -12.26
CA THR A 152 6.92 -16.54 -12.52
C THR A 152 5.90 -17.48 -11.87
N THR A 153 6.32 -18.61 -11.30
CA THR A 153 5.41 -19.55 -10.62
C THR A 153 4.71 -18.91 -9.42
N VAL A 154 5.35 -17.90 -8.81
CA VAL A 154 4.76 -17.06 -7.74
C VAL A 154 3.46 -16.38 -8.19
N LEU A 155 3.33 -16.08 -9.48
CA LEU A 155 2.15 -15.44 -10.08
C LEU A 155 1.10 -16.45 -10.57
N ALA A 156 1.42 -17.75 -10.56
CA ALA A 156 0.52 -18.77 -11.07
C ALA A 156 -0.81 -18.76 -10.32
N ASN A 157 -1.89 -18.98 -11.07
CA ASN A 157 -3.24 -19.01 -10.53
C ASN A 157 -3.74 -20.46 -10.36
N ASP A 158 -2.97 -21.28 -9.62
CA ASP A 158 -3.24 -22.71 -9.41
C ASP A 158 -4.04 -23.00 -8.12
N GLY A 159 -4.43 -21.96 -7.38
CA GLY A 159 -5.16 -22.11 -6.12
C GLY A 159 -5.56 -20.77 -5.52
N ASP A 160 -6.46 -20.82 -4.54
CA ASP A 160 -6.96 -19.64 -3.86
C ASP A 160 -6.04 -19.23 -2.70
N ARG A 161 -5.34 -18.11 -2.85
CA ARG A 161 -4.35 -17.62 -1.88
C ARG A 161 -4.10 -16.12 -2.01
N LEU A 162 -3.52 -15.55 -0.96
CA LEU A 162 -2.89 -14.23 -0.98
C LEU A 162 -1.37 -14.44 -0.93
N THR A 163 -0.65 -13.88 -1.89
CA THR A 163 0.82 -13.98 -1.98
C THR A 163 1.43 -12.60 -1.78
N LEU A 164 2.29 -12.45 -0.77
CA LEU A 164 2.98 -11.19 -0.48
C LEU A 164 4.44 -11.30 -0.91
N VAL A 165 4.89 -10.40 -1.79
CA VAL A 165 6.21 -10.47 -2.40
C VAL A 165 7.04 -9.24 -2.06
N THR A 166 8.30 -9.45 -1.68
CA THR A 166 9.27 -8.36 -1.48
C THR A 166 10.68 -8.77 -1.90
N CYS A 167 11.62 -7.81 -1.98
CA CYS A 167 13.02 -8.11 -2.26
C CYS A 167 13.67 -8.83 -1.07
N TRP A 168 14.64 -9.71 -1.34
CA TRP A 168 15.42 -10.40 -0.31
C TRP A 168 16.92 -10.28 -0.61
N PRO A 169 17.85 -10.20 0.35
CA PRO A 169 17.68 -10.25 1.81
C PRO A 169 17.16 -8.94 2.40
N PHE A 170 16.61 -8.94 3.61
CA PHE A 170 15.97 -7.75 4.21
C PHE A 170 16.96 -6.61 4.54
N ASP A 171 18.21 -6.95 4.85
CA ASP A 171 19.32 -6.05 5.15
C ASP A 171 20.11 -5.58 3.91
N GLY A 172 19.72 -6.01 2.72
CA GLY A 172 20.42 -5.64 1.49
C GLY A 172 20.27 -4.15 1.17
N LEU A 173 21.36 -3.53 0.71
CA LEU A 173 21.38 -2.11 0.29
C LEU A 173 21.18 -1.91 -1.22
N THR A 174 21.30 -2.97 -2.02
CA THR A 174 21.26 -2.91 -3.49
C THR A 174 20.14 -3.79 -4.06
N ARG A 175 19.84 -3.60 -5.35
CA ARG A 175 18.89 -4.45 -6.08
C ARG A 175 19.31 -5.91 -5.97
N SER A 176 18.35 -6.76 -5.65
CA SER A 176 18.56 -8.20 -5.54
C SER A 176 17.83 -8.96 -6.64
N THR A 177 18.41 -10.08 -7.06
CA THR A 177 17.82 -11.09 -7.93
C THR A 177 16.94 -12.08 -7.17
N LEU A 178 16.74 -11.89 -5.86
CA LEU A 178 15.93 -12.77 -5.01
C LEU A 178 14.71 -12.04 -4.44
N ARG A 179 13.67 -12.82 -4.16
CA ARG A 179 12.40 -12.36 -3.59
C ARG A 179 12.03 -13.21 -2.39
N TYR A 180 11.54 -12.57 -1.34
CA TYR A 180 10.88 -13.25 -0.23
C TYR A 180 9.39 -13.26 -0.51
N VAL A 181 8.80 -14.46 -0.46
CA VAL A 181 7.41 -14.73 -0.82
C VAL A 181 6.71 -15.33 0.39
N VAL A 182 5.68 -14.65 0.88
CA VAL A 182 4.81 -15.16 1.94
C VAL A 182 3.51 -15.64 1.30
N SER A 183 3.23 -16.93 1.41
CA SER A 183 1.96 -17.52 0.98
C SER A 183 0.97 -17.48 2.14
N CYS A 184 -0.26 -17.03 1.87
CA CYS A 184 -1.33 -17.01 2.84
C CYS A 184 -2.55 -17.76 2.29
N ARG A 185 -3.04 -18.75 3.04
CA ARG A 185 -4.23 -19.53 2.68
C ARG A 185 -5.49 -18.90 3.27
N PRO A 186 -6.64 -18.94 2.58
CA PRO A 186 -7.89 -18.46 3.15
C PRO A 186 -8.28 -19.29 4.38
N THR A 187 -8.85 -18.63 5.39
CA THR A 187 -9.24 -19.29 6.66
C THR A 187 -10.71 -19.71 6.64
N ASP A 188 -11.56 -18.86 6.05
CA ASP A 188 -13.00 -19.05 5.86
C ASP A 188 -13.43 -18.39 4.52
N GLY A 189 -14.68 -18.62 4.11
CA GLY A 189 -15.29 -17.97 2.94
C GLY A 189 -15.31 -16.43 3.03
N VAL A 190 -15.46 -15.77 1.88
CA VAL A 190 -15.55 -14.31 1.77
C VAL A 190 -16.78 -13.80 2.53
N ARG A 191 -16.61 -12.88 3.47
CA ARG A 191 -17.72 -12.18 4.13
C ARG A 191 -18.13 -10.98 3.29
N TYR A 192 -19.25 -11.06 2.60
CA TYR A 192 -19.82 -9.93 1.87
C TYR A 192 -20.56 -8.99 2.83
N ALA A 193 -20.45 -7.68 2.60
CA ALA A 193 -21.25 -6.70 3.32
C ALA A 193 -22.73 -6.99 3.05
N ARG A 194 -23.56 -7.10 4.11
CA ARG A 194 -24.97 -7.42 3.94
C ARG A 194 -25.67 -6.27 3.20
N GLU A 195 -26.57 -6.63 2.28
CA GLU A 195 -27.43 -5.70 1.52
C GLU A 195 -28.18 -4.68 2.42
N LYS A 196 -28.43 -5.03 3.69
CA LYS A 196 -29.11 -4.17 4.68
C LYS A 196 -28.30 -2.92 5.06
N ASP A 197 -26.98 -2.96 4.96
CA ASP A 197 -26.11 -1.82 5.34
C ASP A 197 -26.01 -0.76 4.22
N ARG A 198 -26.35 -1.12 2.97
CA ARG A 198 -26.40 -0.17 1.84
C ARG A 198 -27.57 0.82 1.90
N ARG A 199 -28.69 0.45 2.54
CA ARG A 199 -29.84 1.36 2.72
C ARG A 199 -29.67 2.35 3.86
N SER A 200 -28.78 2.08 4.82
CA SER A 200 -28.55 2.96 5.97
C SER A 200 -27.79 4.24 5.58
N THR A 201 -26.84 4.14 4.65
CA THR A 201 -26.09 5.29 4.12
C THR A 201 -26.84 6.08 3.03
N ALA A 202 -27.85 5.49 2.40
CA ALA A 202 -28.71 6.19 1.44
C ALA A 202 -29.76 7.11 2.11
N GLY A 203 -29.95 7.01 3.43
CA GLY A 203 -30.90 7.82 4.20
C GLY A 203 -30.39 9.21 4.63
N LEU A 204 -29.16 9.60 4.24
CA LEU A 204 -28.56 10.87 4.68
C LEU A 204 -28.22 11.85 3.55
N LEU A 205 -28.85 11.72 2.38
CA LEU A 205 -28.80 12.74 1.32
C LEU A 205 -30.14 13.47 1.23
N PRO A 206 -30.20 14.79 1.49
CA PRO A 206 -31.37 15.57 1.14
C PRO A 206 -31.42 15.75 -0.39
N GLY A 207 -32.56 15.36 -0.97
CA GLY A 207 -33.13 15.98 -2.16
C GLY A 207 -32.35 15.84 -3.46
N ALA A 208 -32.71 14.84 -4.26
CA ALA A 208 -32.64 14.95 -5.70
C ALA A 208 -33.62 16.04 -6.18
N ALA A 209 -33.11 17.25 -6.42
CA ALA A 209 -33.64 18.21 -7.38
C ALA A 209 -32.55 18.32 -8.47
N GLY A 210 -32.74 17.78 -9.67
CA GLY A 210 -33.63 18.35 -10.66
C GLY A 210 -32.87 19.39 -11.47
N TYR A 211 -32.18 18.95 -12.53
CA TYR A 211 -31.76 19.84 -13.62
C TYR A 211 -31.83 19.06 -14.94
N GLY A 212 -32.95 19.26 -15.64
CA GLY A 212 -32.99 19.26 -17.10
C GLY A 212 -32.46 20.60 -17.63
N GLY A 213 -31.91 20.56 -18.83
CA GLY A 213 -31.33 21.68 -19.57
C GLY A 213 -30.28 21.18 -20.54
#